data_AF-A0A101HZW8-F1
#
_entry.id   AF-A0A101HZW8-F1
#
_cell.length_a   1.000
_cell.length_b   1.000
_cell.length_c   1.000
_cell.angle_alpha   90.00
_cell.angle_beta   90.00
_cell.angle_gamma   90.00
#
_symmetry.space_group_name_H-M   'P 1'
#
loop_
_entity.id
_entity.type
_entity.pdbx_description
1 polymer ?
#
loop_
_entity_poly.entity_id
_entity_poly.type
_entity_poly.pdbx_seq_one_letter_code
_entity_poly.pdbx_strand_id
1 'polypeptide(L)'
;MSDQLGYVNPEEVIKNAVALMALSARTAPKAAGKDFVVIKALTGKEVVKLGEEMIDYGRENNKKNFDRDGENVKNSAAVLLIGLNNAQSVGLNCGACGYNHCEERQSHKGSEFDGPQCALRILDMGIALGSAVKTAALLGIDNRIMYRIGVVAKKAGFIEANLVMGIPCSATGKNIYFDR
;
A
#
# COMPACT_ATOMS: atom_id res chain seq x y z
N MET A 1 22.33 -8.73 -21.80
CA MET A 1 22.28 -10.03 -21.09
C MET A 1 21.83 -11.07 -22.10
N SER A 2 22.48 -12.23 -22.14
CA SER A 2 22.37 -13.27 -23.18
C SER A 2 21.02 -14.00 -23.13
N ASP A 3 20.33 -14.06 -24.28
CA ASP A 3 19.02 -14.69 -24.52
C ASP A 3 19.05 -16.24 -24.57
N GLN A 4 20.04 -16.90 -23.94
CA GLN A 4 20.27 -18.37 -24.09
C GLN A 4 20.04 -19.23 -22.84
N LEU A 5 19.38 -18.70 -21.81
CA LEU A 5 18.76 -19.54 -20.77
C LEU A 5 17.29 -19.14 -20.77
N GLY A 6 16.36 -20.09 -20.75
CA GLY A 6 14.92 -19.79 -20.71
C GLY A 6 14.60 -18.92 -19.49
N TYR A 7 14.62 -17.60 -19.67
CA TYR A 7 14.46 -16.66 -18.59
C TYR A 7 12.97 -16.48 -18.34
N VAL A 8 12.56 -16.82 -17.13
CA VAL A 8 11.31 -16.30 -16.57
C VAL A 8 11.43 -14.78 -16.61
N ASN A 9 10.56 -14.09 -17.33
CA ASN A 9 10.52 -12.62 -17.34
C ASN A 9 10.12 -12.15 -15.93
N PRO A 10 11.05 -11.61 -15.11
CA PRO A 10 10.77 -11.33 -13.71
C PRO A 10 9.68 -10.27 -13.54
N GLU A 11 9.60 -9.32 -14.47
CA GLU A 11 8.58 -8.27 -14.43
C GLU A 11 7.17 -8.84 -14.64
N GLU A 12 7.01 -9.75 -15.61
CA GLU A 12 5.73 -10.41 -15.89
C GLU A 12 5.30 -11.32 -14.74
N VAL A 13 6.23 -12.08 -14.16
CA VAL A 13 5.92 -12.96 -13.03
C VAL A 13 5.58 -12.18 -11.76
N ILE A 14 6.27 -11.06 -11.49
CA ILE A 14 5.91 -10.19 -10.37
C ILE A 14 4.51 -9.60 -10.56
N LYS A 15 4.11 -9.22 -11.78
CA LYS A 15 2.73 -8.75 -12.04
C LYS A 15 1.68 -9.79 -11.65
N ASN A 16 1.90 -11.04 -12.05
CA ASN A 16 1.01 -12.15 -11.68
C ASN A 16 0.97 -12.37 -10.17
N ALA A 17 2.11 -12.32 -9.50
CA ALA A 17 2.17 -12.48 -8.06
C ALA A 17 1.50 -11.33 -7.29
N VAL A 18 1.65 -10.09 -7.75
CA VAL A 18 0.94 -8.92 -7.19
C VAL A 18 -0.56 -9.06 -7.36
N ALA A 19 -1.05 -9.64 -8.47
CA ALA A 19 -2.46 -9.95 -8.64
C ALA A 19 -2.95 -10.98 -7.60
N LEU A 20 -2.14 -12.00 -7.27
CA LEU A 20 -2.44 -12.95 -6.20
C LEU A 20 -2.42 -12.30 -4.81
N MET A 21 -1.49 -11.38 -4.56
CA MET A 21 -1.47 -10.57 -3.33
C MET A 21 -2.72 -9.71 -3.21
N ALA A 22 -3.15 -9.07 -4.30
CA ALA A 22 -4.36 -8.26 -4.36
C ALA A 22 -5.62 -9.11 -4.09
N LEU A 23 -5.70 -10.31 -4.66
CA LEU A 23 -6.78 -11.26 -4.39
C LEU A 23 -6.82 -11.65 -2.90
N SER A 24 -5.66 -12.00 -2.32
CA SER A 24 -5.54 -12.35 -0.90
C SER A 24 -5.99 -11.21 0.04
N ALA A 25 -5.62 -9.96 -0.28
CA ALA A 25 -6.09 -8.78 0.44
C ALA A 25 -7.60 -8.57 0.32
N ARG A 26 -8.16 -8.73 -0.90
CA ARG A 26 -9.60 -8.61 -1.16
C ARG A 26 -10.39 -9.61 -0.31
N THR A 27 -9.96 -10.88 -0.25
CA THR A 27 -10.67 -11.94 0.46
C THR A 27 -10.38 -12.01 1.96
N ALA A 28 -9.49 -11.16 2.49
CA ALA A 28 -9.19 -11.14 3.92
C ALA A 28 -10.48 -10.91 4.75
N PRO A 29 -10.62 -11.45 5.98
CA PRO A 29 -11.81 -11.20 6.79
C PRO A 29 -11.95 -9.72 7.17
N LYS A 30 -13.19 -9.22 7.22
CA LYS A 30 -13.52 -7.84 7.61
C LYS A 30 -14.67 -7.80 8.61
N ALA A 31 -14.69 -6.78 9.47
CA ALA A 31 -15.72 -6.59 10.47
C ALA A 31 -17.12 -6.51 9.84
N ALA A 32 -18.04 -7.33 10.36
CA ALA A 32 -19.40 -7.50 9.87
C ALA A 32 -19.51 -7.87 8.37
N GLY A 33 -18.45 -8.44 7.78
CA GLY A 33 -18.42 -8.81 6.36
C GLY A 33 -18.50 -7.63 5.38
N LYS A 34 -18.35 -6.39 5.87
CA LYS A 34 -18.42 -5.18 5.03
C LYS A 34 -17.02 -4.77 4.59
N ASP A 35 -16.82 -4.68 3.28
CA ASP A 35 -15.53 -4.36 2.69
C ASP A 35 -15.45 -2.89 2.26
N PHE A 36 -14.46 -2.17 2.80
CA PHE A 36 -14.14 -0.79 2.43
C PHE A 36 -12.70 -0.65 1.92
N VAL A 37 -12.02 -1.78 1.72
CA VAL A 37 -10.64 -1.80 1.25
C VAL A 37 -10.62 -1.55 -0.25
N VAL A 38 -9.82 -0.57 -0.67
CA VAL A 38 -9.50 -0.33 -2.08
C VAL A 38 -8.09 -0.83 -2.37
N ILE A 39 -7.89 -1.39 -3.56
CA ILE A 39 -6.66 -2.06 -3.94
C ILE A 39 -6.31 -1.62 -5.36
N LYS A 40 -5.05 -1.24 -5.58
CA LYS A 40 -4.53 -0.93 -6.93
C LYS A 40 -3.12 -1.44 -7.08
N ALA A 41 -2.85 -2.18 -8.15
CA ALA A 41 -1.48 -2.51 -8.55
C ALA A 41 -0.95 -1.46 -9.52
N LEU A 42 0.28 -1.01 -9.32
CA LEU A 42 1.02 -0.13 -10.22
C LEU A 42 2.17 -0.92 -10.85
N THR A 43 2.44 -0.69 -12.14
CA THR A 43 3.52 -1.36 -12.87
C THR A 43 4.19 -0.43 -13.87
N GLY A 44 5.39 -0.76 -14.32
CA GLY A 44 6.11 -0.03 -15.36
C GLY A 44 6.21 1.48 -15.07
N LYS A 45 5.71 2.31 -15.98
CA LYS A 45 5.78 3.78 -15.88
C LYS A 45 5.08 4.35 -14.65
N GLU A 46 4.03 3.70 -14.13
CA GLU A 46 3.34 4.18 -12.91
C GLU A 46 4.22 4.05 -11.68
N VAL A 47 5.06 3.00 -11.59
CA VAL A 47 5.98 2.79 -10.47
C VAL A 47 7.10 3.83 -10.49
N VAL A 48 7.67 4.07 -11.67
CA VAL A 48 8.71 5.11 -11.85
C VAL A 48 8.16 6.47 -11.46
N LYS A 49 6.98 6.84 -11.98
CA LYS A 49 6.32 8.11 -11.65
C LYS A 49 6.06 8.23 -10.15
N LEU A 50 5.53 7.19 -9.51
CA LEU A 50 5.30 7.21 -8.05
C LEU A 50 6.59 7.46 -7.27
N GLY A 51 7.71 6.85 -7.65
CA GLY A 51 8.98 7.05 -6.97
C GLY A 51 9.57 8.45 -7.19
N GLU A 52 9.40 9.04 -8.38
CA GLU A 52 9.75 10.45 -8.65
C GLU A 52 8.92 11.40 -7.76
N GLU A 53 7.60 11.22 -7.74
CA GLU A 53 6.68 11.99 -6.88
C GLU A 53 7.03 11.85 -5.39
N MET A 54 7.55 10.69 -4.97
CA MET A 54 8.02 10.50 -3.59
C MET A 54 9.26 11.35 -3.29
N ILE A 55 10.23 11.40 -4.20
CA ILE A 55 11.44 12.20 -4.05
C ILE A 55 11.07 13.69 -3.98
N ASP A 56 10.21 14.16 -4.88
CA ASP A 56 9.78 15.55 -4.94
C ASP A 56 8.99 15.94 -3.67
N TYR A 57 8.03 15.11 -3.25
CA TYR A 57 7.29 15.33 -2.01
C TYR A 57 8.21 15.44 -0.79
N GLY A 58 9.23 14.58 -0.71
CA GLY A 58 10.23 14.61 0.36
C GLY A 58 11.00 15.93 0.41
N ARG A 59 11.45 16.42 -0.75
CA ARG A 59 12.18 17.69 -0.88
C ARG A 59 11.29 18.87 -0.53
N GLU A 60 10.10 18.97 -1.12
CA GLU A 60 9.18 20.09 -0.95
C GLU A 60 8.67 20.23 0.48
N ASN A 61 8.49 19.10 1.18
CA ASN A 61 7.94 19.08 2.54
C ASN A 61 9.01 18.91 3.63
N ASN A 62 10.30 18.93 3.25
CA ASN A 62 11.44 18.71 4.14
C ASN A 62 11.31 17.43 4.98
N LYS A 63 10.86 16.34 4.35
CA LYS A 63 10.61 15.04 5.00
C LYS A 63 11.70 14.04 4.66
N LYS A 64 12.40 13.58 5.71
CA LYS A 64 13.49 12.62 5.59
C LYS A 64 13.03 11.26 5.06
N ASN A 65 13.89 10.63 4.26
CA ASN A 65 13.78 9.27 3.72
C ASN A 65 12.71 9.06 2.63
N PHE A 66 11.97 10.09 2.22
CA PHE A 66 11.07 9.99 1.08
C PHE A 66 11.86 9.86 -0.23
N ASP A 67 12.98 10.57 -0.32
CA ASP A 67 14.00 10.47 -1.36
C ASP A 67 14.56 9.05 -1.49
N ARG A 68 15.09 8.49 -0.40
CA ARG A 68 15.66 7.14 -0.39
C ARG A 68 14.61 6.08 -0.74
N ASP A 69 13.44 6.14 -0.11
CA ASP A 69 12.39 5.15 -0.37
C ASP A 69 11.82 5.31 -1.79
N GLY A 70 11.81 6.53 -2.35
CA GLY A 70 11.41 6.78 -3.74
C GLY A 70 12.35 6.12 -4.75
N GLU A 71 13.66 6.17 -4.51
CA GLU A 71 14.63 5.43 -5.35
C GLU A 71 14.45 3.90 -5.24
N ASN A 72 14.16 3.37 -4.05
CA ASN A 72 13.83 1.94 -3.92
C ASN A 72 12.56 1.56 -4.67
N VAL A 73 11.56 2.44 -4.68
CA VAL A 73 10.31 2.23 -5.41
C VAL A 73 10.56 2.23 -6.92
N LYS A 74 11.37 3.15 -7.46
CA LYS A 74 11.74 3.17 -8.89
C LYS A 74 12.39 1.87 -9.36
N ASN A 75 13.12 1.20 -8.47
CA ASN A 75 13.78 -0.08 -8.72
C ASN A 75 12.89 -1.31 -8.45
N SER A 76 11.61 -1.11 -8.10
CA SER A 76 10.65 -2.19 -7.89
C SER A 76 9.92 -2.52 -9.20
N ALA A 77 9.62 -3.79 -9.44
CA ALA A 77 8.89 -4.19 -10.66
C ALA A 77 7.40 -3.82 -10.60
N ALA A 78 6.84 -3.78 -9.39
CA ALA A 78 5.45 -3.43 -9.14
C ALA A 78 5.28 -2.84 -7.74
N VAL A 79 4.18 -2.12 -7.53
CA VAL A 79 3.74 -1.63 -6.22
C VAL A 79 2.28 -1.98 -6.02
N LEU A 80 1.93 -2.64 -4.93
CA LEU A 80 0.55 -2.85 -4.51
C LEU A 80 0.14 -1.76 -3.52
N LEU A 81 -0.85 -0.96 -3.88
CA LEU A 81 -1.50 0.01 -3.02
C LEU A 81 -2.73 -0.63 -2.37
N ILE A 82 -2.85 -0.48 -1.05
CA ILE A 82 -4.03 -0.88 -0.29
C ILE A 82 -4.45 0.30 0.56
N GLY A 83 -5.73 0.65 0.53
CA GLY A 83 -6.26 1.77 1.29
C GLY A 83 -7.67 1.54 1.79
N LEU A 84 -8.17 2.48 2.59
CA LEU A 84 -9.56 2.57 3.01
C LEU A 84 -10.22 3.76 2.34
N ASN A 85 -11.39 3.56 1.73
CA ASN A 85 -12.18 4.65 1.17
C ASN A 85 -13.58 4.70 1.79
N ASN A 86 -13.97 5.89 2.27
CA ASN A 86 -15.28 6.20 2.83
C ASN A 86 -15.81 5.12 3.79
N ALA A 87 -14.91 4.60 4.64
CA ALA A 87 -15.20 3.46 5.49
C ALA A 87 -16.17 3.86 6.62
N GLN A 88 -17.38 3.35 6.54
CA GLN A 88 -18.39 3.58 7.57
C GLN A 88 -18.02 2.84 8.85
N SER A 89 -18.40 3.43 9.99
CA SER A 89 -18.21 2.85 11.31
C SER A 89 -18.90 1.47 11.41
N VAL A 90 -18.35 0.57 12.22
CA VAL A 90 -18.98 -0.74 12.47
C VAL A 90 -20.27 -0.60 13.30
N GLY A 91 -20.39 0.47 14.11
CA GLY A 91 -21.57 0.75 14.94
C GLY A 91 -21.48 0.22 16.38
N LEU A 92 -20.28 -0.16 16.84
CA LEU A 92 -20.10 -0.73 18.18
C LEU A 92 -19.94 0.29 19.31
N ASN A 93 -19.85 1.60 19.00
CA ASN A 93 -19.64 2.68 19.98
C ASN A 93 -18.48 2.39 20.95
N CYS A 94 -17.36 1.89 20.41
CA CYS A 94 -16.27 1.33 21.22
C CYS A 94 -15.25 2.35 21.75
N GLY A 95 -15.37 3.65 21.46
CA GLY A 95 -14.40 4.66 21.91
C GLY A 95 -13.06 4.68 21.17
N ALA A 96 -12.66 3.60 20.49
CA ALA A 96 -11.28 3.41 19.99
C ALA A 96 -10.82 4.40 18.91
N CYS A 97 -11.75 5.11 18.24
CA CYS A 97 -11.41 6.17 17.27
C CYS A 97 -11.43 7.58 17.88
N GLY A 98 -11.59 7.70 19.20
CA GLY A 98 -11.64 8.97 19.94
C GLY A 98 -13.04 9.52 20.18
N TYR A 99 -14.09 8.87 19.68
CA TYR A 99 -15.50 9.25 19.87
C TYR A 99 -16.26 8.18 20.67
N ASN A 100 -17.15 8.61 21.56
CA ASN A 100 -17.97 7.71 22.35
C ASN A 100 -19.00 6.99 21.48
N HIS A 101 -19.67 7.71 20.58
CA HIS A 101 -20.64 7.13 19.65
C HIS A 101 -20.15 7.21 18.21
N CYS A 102 -20.44 6.15 17.44
CA CYS A 102 -19.99 6.03 16.05
C CYS A 102 -20.58 7.11 15.12
N GLU A 103 -21.76 7.63 15.46
CA GLU A 103 -22.47 8.69 14.74
C GLU A 103 -21.85 10.07 14.93
N GLU A 104 -21.11 10.28 16.02
CA GLU A 104 -20.41 11.53 16.32
C GLU A 104 -19.12 11.66 15.49
N ARG A 105 -18.61 10.55 14.93
CA ARG A 105 -17.33 10.53 14.21
C ARG A 105 -17.42 11.37 12.94
N GLN A 106 -16.66 12.47 12.91
CA GLN A 106 -16.54 13.34 11.75
C GLN A 106 -15.14 13.24 11.15
N SER A 107 -15.02 12.56 10.00
CA SER A 107 -13.77 12.50 9.26
C SER A 107 -13.55 13.80 8.49
N HIS A 108 -12.33 14.32 8.52
CA HIS A 108 -11.92 15.54 7.82
C HIS A 108 -10.62 15.31 7.04
N LYS A 109 -10.29 16.26 6.16
CA LYS A 109 -9.01 16.27 5.44
C LYS A 109 -7.86 16.55 6.40
N GLY A 110 -6.90 15.64 6.48
CA GLY A 110 -5.65 15.86 7.21
C GLY A 110 -4.50 16.27 6.29
N SER A 111 -3.32 16.49 6.87
CA SER A 111 -2.11 16.91 6.15
C SER A 111 -1.61 15.86 5.15
N GLU A 112 -1.74 14.58 5.49
CA GLU A 112 -1.37 13.43 4.66
C GLU A 112 -2.57 12.52 4.41
N PHE A 113 -3.20 12.04 5.48
CA PHE A 113 -4.38 11.17 5.43
C PHE A 113 -5.63 11.84 6.00
N ASP A 114 -6.81 11.37 5.59
CA ASP A 114 -8.08 11.89 6.11
C ASP A 114 -8.47 11.06 7.33
N GLY A 115 -9.03 11.70 8.35
CA GLY A 115 -9.39 11.00 9.58
C GLY A 115 -10.19 11.84 10.57
N PRO A 116 -10.53 11.29 11.73
CA PRO A 116 -10.21 9.92 12.16
C PRO A 116 -11.03 8.86 11.41
N GLN A 117 -10.41 7.71 11.16
CA GLN A 117 -11.08 6.52 10.61
C GLN A 117 -11.59 5.61 11.74
N CYS A 118 -12.63 4.83 11.46
CA CYS A 118 -13.07 3.81 12.42
C CYS A 118 -11.93 2.82 12.68
N ALA A 119 -11.55 2.64 13.96
CA ALA A 119 -10.41 1.81 14.35
C ALA A 119 -10.53 0.36 13.85
N LEU A 120 -11.75 -0.19 13.83
CA LEU A 120 -12.00 -1.54 13.32
C LEU A 120 -11.87 -1.62 11.79
N ARG A 121 -12.12 -0.53 11.07
CA ARG A 121 -11.88 -0.47 9.62
C ARG A 121 -10.38 -0.37 9.30
N ILE A 122 -9.63 0.36 10.13
CA ILE A 122 -8.16 0.33 10.08
C ILE A 122 -7.65 -1.09 10.33
N LEU A 123 -8.22 -1.80 11.30
CA LEU A 123 -7.87 -3.20 11.55
C LEU A 123 -8.18 -4.10 10.34
N ASP A 124 -9.36 -3.95 9.72
CA ASP A 124 -9.73 -4.68 8.48
C ASP A 124 -8.68 -4.47 7.37
N MET A 125 -8.24 -3.22 7.17
CA MET A 125 -7.17 -2.88 6.24
C MET A 125 -5.82 -3.50 6.64
N GLY A 126 -5.51 -3.53 7.94
CA GLY A 126 -4.33 -4.21 8.49
C GLY A 126 -4.32 -5.71 8.19
N ILE A 127 -5.47 -6.38 8.33
CA ILE A 127 -5.62 -7.79 7.96
C ILE A 127 -5.41 -7.96 6.45
N ALA A 128 -5.98 -7.09 5.62
CA ALA A 128 -5.78 -7.13 4.17
C ALA A 128 -4.30 -6.96 3.78
N LEU A 129 -3.59 -6.02 4.41
CA LEU A 129 -2.15 -5.83 4.25
C LEU A 129 -1.36 -7.09 4.64
N GLY A 130 -1.68 -7.65 5.81
CA GLY A 130 -1.08 -8.90 6.31
C GLY A 130 -1.27 -10.08 5.36
N SER A 131 -2.49 -10.24 4.82
CA SER A 131 -2.81 -11.27 3.83
C SER A 131 -2.00 -11.10 2.53
N ALA A 132 -1.86 -9.86 2.03
CA ALA A 132 -1.06 -9.59 0.83
C ALA A 132 0.42 -9.94 1.03
N VAL A 133 1.05 -9.47 2.12
CA VAL A 133 2.47 -9.73 2.36
C VAL A 133 2.75 -11.18 2.73
N LYS A 134 1.80 -11.88 3.34
CA LYS A 134 1.86 -13.34 3.51
C LYS A 134 1.93 -14.05 2.15
N THR A 135 1.08 -13.65 1.20
CA THR A 135 1.12 -14.20 -0.16
C THR A 135 2.46 -13.90 -0.84
N ALA A 136 2.97 -12.69 -0.71
CA ALA A 136 4.31 -12.35 -1.22
C ALA A 136 5.40 -13.26 -0.63
N ALA A 137 5.37 -13.50 0.69
CA ALA A 137 6.32 -14.38 1.36
C ALA A 137 6.24 -15.83 0.87
N LEU A 138 5.02 -16.36 0.64
CA LEU A 138 4.83 -17.71 0.07
C LEU A 138 5.39 -17.83 -1.36
N LEU A 139 5.41 -16.73 -2.10
CA LEU A 139 5.94 -16.64 -3.47
C LEU A 139 7.42 -16.23 -3.52
N GLY A 140 8.06 -16.00 -2.38
CA GLY A 140 9.48 -15.58 -2.31
C GLY A 140 9.73 -14.16 -2.82
N ILE A 141 8.74 -13.27 -2.72
CA ILE A 141 8.85 -11.89 -3.20
C ILE A 141 9.29 -10.97 -2.07
N ASP A 142 10.40 -10.28 -2.30
CA ASP A 142 10.87 -9.22 -1.42
C ASP A 142 9.88 -8.06 -1.44
N ASN A 143 9.49 -7.60 -0.25
CA ASN A 143 8.53 -6.52 -0.10
C ASN A 143 8.66 -5.81 1.25
N ARG A 144 7.98 -4.66 1.40
CA ARG A 144 7.85 -3.94 2.68
C ARG A 144 6.60 -3.06 2.69
N ILE A 145 5.80 -3.11 3.75
CA ILE A 145 4.68 -2.17 3.92
C ILE A 145 5.25 -0.77 4.22
N MET A 146 4.95 0.21 3.38
CA MET A 146 5.48 1.57 3.45
C MET A 146 4.38 2.62 3.54
N TYR A 147 4.41 3.39 4.62
CA TYR A 147 3.61 4.59 4.85
C TYR A 147 3.85 5.66 3.77
N ARG A 148 5.12 5.92 3.44
CA ARG A 148 5.54 7.01 2.55
C ARG A 148 4.97 6.87 1.14
N ILE A 149 4.93 5.63 0.63
CA ILE A 149 4.25 5.32 -0.63
C ILE A 149 2.78 5.72 -0.54
N GLY A 150 2.10 5.35 0.54
CA GLY A 150 0.67 5.64 0.72
C GLY A 150 0.35 7.13 0.72
N VAL A 151 1.18 7.94 1.39
CA VAL A 151 1.01 9.40 1.43
C VAL A 151 1.02 9.99 0.02
N VAL A 152 2.03 9.63 -0.76
CA VAL A 152 2.25 10.18 -2.10
C VAL A 152 1.24 9.61 -3.08
N ALA A 153 0.95 8.31 -3.01
CA ALA A 153 -0.05 7.66 -3.85
C ALA A 153 -1.44 8.31 -3.71
N LYS A 154 -1.84 8.68 -2.48
CA LYS A 154 -3.07 9.44 -2.25
C LYS A 154 -2.99 10.85 -2.83
N LYS A 155 -1.93 11.60 -2.52
CA LYS A 155 -1.79 13.01 -2.93
C LYS A 155 -1.70 13.19 -4.46
N ALA A 156 -0.99 12.30 -5.13
CA ALA A 156 -0.83 12.31 -6.58
C ALA A 156 -1.98 11.59 -7.33
N GLY A 157 -3.02 11.15 -6.62
CA GLY A 157 -4.24 10.60 -7.23
C GLY A 157 -4.08 9.21 -7.85
N PHE A 158 -3.07 8.43 -7.44
CA PHE A 158 -2.91 7.05 -7.91
C PHE A 158 -4.05 6.15 -7.41
N ILE A 159 -4.59 6.42 -6.22
CA ILE A 159 -5.70 5.68 -5.61
C ILE A 159 -6.61 6.63 -4.83
N GLU A 160 -7.93 6.48 -4.96
CA GLU A 160 -8.90 7.23 -4.18
C GLU A 160 -9.12 6.55 -2.83
N ALA A 161 -8.57 7.14 -1.77
CA ALA A 161 -8.65 6.60 -0.42
C ALA A 161 -8.37 7.68 0.65
N ASN A 162 -8.91 7.47 1.84
CA ASN A 162 -8.69 8.32 3.01
C ASN A 162 -7.33 8.01 3.68
N LEU A 163 -6.98 6.72 3.75
CA LEU A 163 -5.75 6.17 4.32
C LEU A 163 -5.18 5.10 3.37
N VAL A 164 -3.87 5.12 3.10
CA VAL A 164 -3.22 4.23 2.14
C VAL A 164 -1.89 3.73 2.69
N MET A 165 -1.54 2.50 2.33
CA MET A 165 -0.18 1.94 2.45
C MET A 165 0.23 1.39 1.08
N GLY A 166 1.53 1.44 0.78
CA GLY A 166 2.09 0.80 -0.41
C GLY A 166 3.00 -0.37 -0.06
N ILE A 167 3.05 -1.36 -0.95
CA ILE A 167 3.90 -2.54 -0.86
C ILE A 167 4.67 -2.62 -2.18
N PRO A 168 5.91 -2.12 -2.25
CA PRO A 168 6.75 -2.34 -3.40
C PRO A 168 7.22 -3.80 -3.42
N CYS A 169 7.32 -4.37 -4.62
CA CYS A 169 7.68 -5.77 -4.84
C CYS A 169 8.91 -5.88 -5.75
N SER A 170 9.89 -6.68 -5.30
CA SER A 170 11.09 -7.02 -6.04
C SER A 170 11.33 -8.53 -6.02
N ALA A 171 11.99 -9.05 -7.06
CA ALA A 171 12.54 -10.40 -7.09
C ALA A 171 13.98 -10.32 -7.63
N THR A 172 14.88 -9.85 -6.78
CA THR A 172 16.31 -9.67 -7.07
C THR A 172 17.15 -10.52 -6.12
N GLY A 173 18.38 -10.89 -6.52
CA GLY A 173 19.25 -11.73 -5.67
C GLY A 173 19.64 -11.10 -4.32
N LYS A 174 19.57 -9.77 -4.22
CA LYS A 174 19.69 -9.00 -2.97
C LYS A 174 18.41 -8.22 -2.75
N ASN A 175 17.89 -8.22 -1.53
CA ASN A 175 16.71 -7.44 -1.18
C ASN A 175 17.05 -5.94 -1.09
N ILE A 176 16.56 -5.17 -2.08
CA ILE A 176 16.82 -3.73 -2.23
C ILE A 176 16.20 -2.87 -1.12
N TYR A 177 15.26 -3.40 -0.33
CA TYR A 177 14.57 -2.66 0.72
C TYR A 177 15.34 -2.61 2.06
N PHE A 178 16.47 -3.32 2.14
CA PHE A 178 17.33 -3.41 3.33
C PHE A 178 18.75 -2.88 3.11
N ASP A 179 19.03 -2.22 1.98
CA ASP A 179 20.29 -1.51 1.79
C ASP A 179 20.39 -0.36 2.81
N ARG A 180 21.30 -0.53 3.79
CA ARG A 180 21.60 0.41 4.88
C ARG A 180 23.09 0.73 4.89
#